data_AF-A0A0F6TBP2-F1
#
_entry.id   AF-A0A0F6TBP2-F1
#
_cell.length_a   1.000
_cell.length_b   1.000
_cell.length_c   1.000
_cell.angle_alpha   90.00
_cell.angle_beta   90.00
_cell.angle_gamma   90.00
#
_symmetry.space_group_name_H-M   'P 1'
#
loop_
_entity.id
_entity.type
_entity.pdbx_description
1 polymer ?
#
loop_
_entity_poly.entity_id
_entity_poly.type
_entity_poly.pdbx_seq_one_letter_code
_entity_poly.pdbx_strand_id
1 'polypeptide(L)'
;MPEPATFIAWERADMDAVRAVLSAHGPFERSGVYLQRNELVLETSWLGGEDFYGTAWRFGADDIPLFFKLARQGGLLITQDERILNCAFEPDEEWITVRSAEQLAEHLYPRA
;
A
#
# COMPACT_ATOMS: atom_id res chain seq x y z
N MET A 1 12.45 4.01 11.34
CA MET A 1 11.54 4.22 10.20
C MET A 1 11.49 2.91 9.45
N PRO A 2 10.30 2.39 9.11
CA PRO A 2 10.17 1.13 8.39
C PRO A 2 10.90 1.17 7.05
N GLU A 3 11.27 -0.01 6.55
CA GLU A 3 11.72 -0.16 5.16
C GLU A 3 10.59 0.19 4.18
N PRO A 4 10.90 0.57 2.93
CA PRO A 4 9.89 0.90 1.94
C PRO A 4 8.88 -0.24 1.71
N ALA A 5 7.60 0.11 1.61
CA ALA A 5 6.54 -0.84 1.27
C ALA A 5 6.13 -0.62 -0.19
N THR A 6 6.16 -1.68 -1.00
CA THR A 6 5.80 -1.62 -2.41
C THR A 6 4.44 -2.26 -2.65
N PHE A 7 3.68 -1.64 -3.54
CA PHE A 7 2.35 -2.05 -3.96
C PHE A 7 2.42 -2.44 -5.42
N ILE A 8 1.99 -3.66 -5.73
CA ILE A 8 1.99 -4.19 -7.10
C ILE A 8 0.68 -4.96 -7.28
N ALA A 9 0.01 -4.82 -8.41
CA ALA A 9 -1.12 -5.69 -8.69
C ALA A 9 -0.67 -7.14 -8.87
N TRP A 10 -1.52 -8.05 -8.41
CA TRP A 10 -1.31 -9.47 -8.64
C TRP A 10 -1.60 -9.85 -10.09
N GLU A 11 -2.80 -9.52 -10.56
CA GLU A 11 -3.25 -9.74 -11.95
C GLU A 11 -3.66 -8.42 -12.61
N ARG A 12 -4.53 -7.66 -11.95
CA ARG A 12 -4.94 -6.32 -12.37
C ARG A 12 -5.39 -5.50 -11.17
N ALA A 13 -4.91 -4.26 -11.07
CA ALA A 13 -5.43 -3.33 -10.09
C ALA A 13 -6.88 -2.92 -10.40
N ASP A 14 -7.70 -2.77 -9.36
CA ASP A 14 -8.93 -1.98 -9.45
C ASP A 14 -8.57 -0.50 -9.32
N MET A 15 -8.24 0.13 -10.46
CA MET A 15 -7.77 1.52 -10.49
C MET A 15 -8.81 2.53 -9.98
N ASP A 16 -10.10 2.26 -10.14
CA ASP A 16 -11.14 3.14 -9.63
C ASP A 16 -11.24 3.03 -8.11
N ALA A 17 -11.12 1.83 -7.56
CA ALA A 17 -11.00 1.63 -6.12
C ALA A 17 -9.71 2.25 -5.55
N VAL A 18 -8.56 2.10 -6.22
CA VAL A 18 -7.30 2.74 -5.80
C VAL A 18 -7.46 4.26 -5.73
N ARG A 19 -8.02 4.88 -6.77
CA ARG A 19 -8.26 6.33 -6.80
C ARG A 19 -9.24 6.77 -5.71
N ALA A 20 -10.30 6.00 -5.48
CA ALA A 20 -11.28 6.26 -4.43
C ALA A 20 -10.63 6.19 -3.04
N VAL A 21 -9.82 5.15 -2.78
CA VAL A 21 -9.08 4.99 -1.52
C VAL A 21 -8.12 6.16 -1.31
N LEU A 22 -7.30 6.51 -2.30
CA LEU A 22 -6.36 7.63 -2.19
C LEU A 22 -7.11 8.94 -1.91
N SER A 23 -8.19 9.21 -2.65
CA SER A 23 -9.00 10.43 -2.47
C SER A 23 -9.66 10.49 -1.08
N ALA A 24 -10.14 9.36 -0.56
CA ALA A 24 -10.80 9.28 0.74
C ALA A 24 -9.84 9.43 1.93
N HIS A 25 -8.56 9.14 1.75
CA HIS A 25 -7.57 9.25 2.85
C HIS A 25 -6.96 10.64 2.96
N GLY A 26 -7.26 11.57 2.06
CA GLY A 26 -6.95 12.98 2.23
C GLY A 26 -6.30 13.61 1.01
N PRO A 27 -6.11 14.94 1.03
CA PRO A 27 -5.45 15.64 -0.07
C PRO A 27 -3.98 15.22 -0.13
N PHE A 28 -3.57 14.72 -1.30
CA PHE A 28 -2.18 14.46 -1.61
C PHE A 28 -1.64 15.59 -2.47
N GLU A 29 -0.46 16.10 -2.11
CA GLU A 29 0.31 16.95 -3.01
C GLU A 29 1.02 16.06 -4.04
N ARG A 30 0.91 16.41 -5.33
CA ARG A 30 1.59 15.69 -6.41
C ARG A 30 2.86 16.44 -6.79
N SER A 31 4.00 15.75 -6.76
CA SER A 31 5.28 16.25 -7.28
C SER A 31 5.91 15.19 -8.17
N GLY A 32 5.81 15.37 -9.48
CA GLY A 32 6.26 14.37 -10.46
C GLY A 32 5.55 13.03 -10.27
N VAL A 33 6.32 11.99 -9.92
CA VAL A 33 5.81 10.64 -9.64
C VAL A 33 5.35 10.42 -8.20
N TYR A 34 5.57 11.39 -7.31
CA TYR A 34 5.30 11.26 -5.88
C TYR A 34 3.96 11.87 -5.49
N LEU A 35 3.19 11.13 -4.67
CA LEU A 35 2.10 11.62 -3.83
C LEU A 35 2.64 11.84 -2.42
N GLN A 36 2.39 13.02 -1.85
CA GLN A 36 2.89 13.40 -0.55
C GLN A 36 1.75 13.86 0.37
N ARG A 37 1.81 13.44 1.63
CA ARG A 37 0.89 13.88 2.69
C ARG A 37 1.55 13.68 4.04
N ASN A 38 1.75 14.74 4.83
CA ASN A 38 2.47 14.66 6.10
C ASN A 38 3.85 14.01 5.88
N GLU A 39 4.10 12.86 6.53
CA GLU A 39 5.33 12.09 6.40
C GLU A 39 5.28 11.09 5.23
N LEU A 40 4.08 10.76 4.72
CA LEU A 40 3.89 9.83 3.62
C LEU A 40 4.49 10.37 2.32
N VAL A 41 5.40 9.60 1.74
CA VAL A 41 5.97 9.81 0.40
C VAL A 41 5.74 8.53 -0.39
N LEU A 42 4.74 8.56 -1.27
CA LEU A 42 4.34 7.44 -2.10
C LEU A 42 4.70 7.72 -3.56
N GLU A 43 5.71 7.03 -4.08
CA GLU A 43 5.96 6.98 -5.52
C GLU A 43 4.85 6.17 -6.18
N THR A 44 4.28 6.65 -7.28
CA THR A 44 3.33 5.86 -8.08
C THR A 44 3.66 5.95 -9.56
N SER A 45 3.62 4.79 -10.22
CA SER A 45 3.33 4.73 -11.66
C SER A 45 2.00 5.46 -11.92
N TRP A 46 1.91 6.16 -13.04
CA TRP A 46 0.91 7.21 -13.21
C TRP A 46 -0.53 6.69 -13.06
N LEU A 47 -1.40 7.38 -12.30
CA LEU A 47 -2.78 6.95 -11.95
C LEU A 47 -3.74 6.78 -13.16
N GLY A 48 -3.27 6.91 -14.40
CA GLY A 48 -4.03 6.74 -15.65
C GLY A 48 -3.73 5.44 -16.40
N GLY A 49 -2.82 4.59 -15.91
CA GLY A 49 -2.51 3.29 -16.50
C GLY A 49 -3.54 2.21 -16.20
N GLU A 50 -3.42 1.06 -16.89
CA GLU A 50 -4.25 -0.13 -16.65
C GLU A 50 -3.85 -0.87 -15.36
N ASP A 51 -2.69 -0.52 -14.78
CA ASP A 51 -2.17 -1.17 -13.59
C ASP A 51 -1.51 -0.20 -12.61
N PHE A 52 -1.49 -0.57 -11.32
CA PHE A 52 -0.91 0.22 -10.23
C PHE A 52 0.38 -0.42 -9.72
N TYR A 53 1.46 0.33 -9.85
CA TYR A 53 2.69 0.16 -9.09
C TYR A 53 2.95 1.39 -8.22
N GLY A 54 3.34 1.20 -6.96
CA GLY A 54 3.83 2.29 -6.12
C GLY A 54 4.72 1.84 -4.97
N THR A 55 5.57 2.74 -4.49
CA THR A 55 6.47 2.48 -3.35
C THR A 55 6.34 3.60 -2.33
N ALA A 56 5.93 3.24 -1.11
CA ALA A 56 5.95 4.14 0.04
C ALA A 56 7.36 4.20 0.62
N TRP A 57 8.13 5.21 0.22
CA TRP A 57 9.52 5.42 0.65
C TRP A 57 9.63 5.93 2.09
N ARG A 58 8.59 6.64 2.54
CA ARG A 58 8.47 7.15 3.90
C ARG A 58 7.01 7.13 4.30
N PHE A 59 6.74 6.73 5.53
CA PHE A 59 5.40 6.68 6.10
C PHE A 59 5.47 6.58 7.63
N GLY A 60 4.36 6.93 8.26
CA GLY A 60 4.08 6.79 9.69
C GLY A 60 3.09 5.66 9.98
N ALA A 61 2.88 5.35 11.26
CA ALA A 61 1.94 4.30 11.66
C ALA A 61 0.49 4.61 11.24
N ASP A 62 0.13 5.90 11.19
CA ASP A 62 -1.19 6.37 10.76
C ASP A 62 -1.47 6.15 9.26
N ASP A 63 -0.44 5.80 8.46
CA ASP A 63 -0.58 5.48 7.04
C ASP A 63 -0.94 4.01 6.81
N ILE A 64 -0.78 3.13 7.80
CA ILE A 64 -1.05 1.69 7.66
C ILE A 64 -2.50 1.38 7.27
N PRO A 65 -3.53 2.05 7.82
CA PRO A 65 -4.91 1.85 7.36
C PRO A 65 -5.12 2.15 5.87
N LEU A 66 -4.38 3.12 5.31
CA LEU A 66 -4.40 3.40 3.87
C LEU A 66 -3.79 2.22 3.10
N PHE A 67 -2.65 1.71 3.54
CA PHE A 67 -1.95 0.60 2.87
C PHE A 67 -2.82 -0.66 2.83
N PHE A 68 -3.44 -0.99 3.96
CA PHE A 68 -4.33 -2.13 4.06
C PHE A 68 -5.55 -1.99 3.13
N LYS A 69 -6.13 -0.79 3.02
CA LYS A 69 -7.25 -0.56 2.09
C LYS A 69 -6.83 -0.56 0.62
N LEU A 70 -5.64 -0.03 0.30
CA LEU A 70 -5.07 -0.11 -1.04
C LEU A 70 -4.90 -1.57 -1.47
N ALA A 71 -4.37 -2.42 -0.59
CA ALA A 71 -4.30 -3.86 -0.84
C ALA A 71 -5.70 -4.43 -1.05
N ARG A 72 -6.56 -4.36 -0.02
CA ARG A 72 -7.87 -5.04 -0.03
C ARG A 72 -8.85 -4.56 -1.10
N GLN A 73 -8.88 -3.27 -1.42
CA GLN A 73 -9.84 -2.72 -2.38
C GLN A 73 -9.23 -2.51 -3.76
N GLY A 74 -7.94 -2.18 -3.81
CA GLY A 74 -7.24 -1.93 -5.07
C GLY A 74 -6.75 -3.20 -5.75
N GLY A 75 -6.87 -4.37 -5.13
CA GLY A 75 -6.37 -5.61 -5.72
C GLY A 75 -4.84 -5.74 -5.66
N LEU A 76 -4.20 -5.10 -4.67
CA LEU A 76 -2.75 -4.94 -4.62
C LEU A 76 -2.12 -5.90 -3.60
N LEU A 77 -0.95 -6.41 -3.95
CA LEU A 77 -0.01 -6.99 -2.99
C LEU A 77 0.73 -5.87 -2.27
N ILE A 78 1.04 -6.09 -0.99
CA ILE A 78 2.03 -5.27 -0.27
C ILE A 78 3.29 -6.11 -0.11
N THR A 79 4.43 -5.60 -0.56
CA THR A 79 5.72 -6.27 -0.44
C THR A 79 6.74 -5.39 0.29
N GLN A 80 7.68 -6.03 0.99
CA GLN A 80 8.82 -5.41 1.66
C GLN A 80 9.97 -6.42 1.70
N ASP A 81 11.17 -6.01 1.28
CA ASP A 81 12.36 -6.89 1.25
C ASP A 81 12.08 -8.28 0.64
N GLU A 82 11.48 -8.28 -0.57
CA GLU A 82 11.10 -9.48 -1.32
C GLU A 82 10.03 -10.38 -0.66
N ARG A 83 9.52 -10.01 0.52
CA ARG A 83 8.43 -10.71 1.21
C ARG A 83 7.10 -10.10 0.83
N ILE A 84 6.09 -10.96 0.69
CA ILE A 84 4.70 -10.52 0.54
C ILE A 84 4.07 -10.44 1.93
N LEU A 85 3.64 -9.23 2.30
CA LEU A 85 3.02 -8.95 3.59
C LEU A 85 1.53 -9.25 3.53
N ASN A 86 0.81 -8.65 2.57
CA ASN A 86 -0.65 -8.74 2.48
C ASN A 86 -1.12 -8.93 1.02
N CYS A 87 -2.23 -9.65 0.82
CA CYS A 87 -2.88 -9.83 -0.47
C CYS A 87 -4.36 -9.45 -0.43
N ALA A 88 -4.83 -8.91 -1.54
CA ALA A 88 -6.19 -8.44 -1.75
C ALA A 88 -7.25 -9.55 -1.88
N PHE A 89 -6.87 -10.75 -2.35
CA PHE A 89 -7.87 -11.66 -2.91
C PHE A 89 -8.18 -12.89 -2.07
N GLU A 90 -7.21 -13.53 -1.41
CA GLU A 90 -7.50 -14.78 -0.68
C GLU A 90 -6.70 -14.89 0.64
N PRO A 91 -7.36 -14.98 1.81
CA PRO A 91 -6.69 -15.09 3.10
C PRO A 91 -6.08 -16.47 3.40
N ASP A 92 -6.32 -17.45 2.52
CA ASP A 92 -6.02 -18.87 2.71
C ASP A 92 -4.72 -19.33 2.02
N GLU A 93 -4.02 -18.43 1.32
CA GLU A 93 -2.70 -18.71 0.76
C GLU A 93 -1.62 -18.75 1.86
N GLU A 94 -0.86 -19.84 1.94
CA GLU A 94 0.11 -20.11 3.02
C GLU A 94 1.24 -19.07 3.11
N TRP A 95 1.52 -18.37 2.02
CA TRP A 95 2.59 -17.38 1.92
C TRP A 95 2.16 -15.96 2.36
N ILE A 96 0.89 -15.75 2.73
CA ILE A 96 0.42 -14.47 3.27
C ILE A 96 0.63 -14.43 4.78
N THR A 97 1.43 -13.47 5.22
CA THR A 97 1.85 -13.34 6.63
C THR A 97 1.01 -12.33 7.42
N VAL A 98 0.33 -11.41 6.74
CA VAL A 98 -0.48 -10.35 7.36
C VAL A 98 -1.93 -10.40 6.88
N ARG A 99 -2.88 -10.60 7.80
CA ARG A 99 -4.32 -10.72 7.53
C ARG A 99 -5.16 -9.55 8.08
N SER A 100 -4.56 -8.64 8.85
CA SER A 100 -5.25 -7.45 9.36
C SER A 100 -4.35 -6.22 9.33
N ALA A 101 -4.95 -5.04 9.47
CA ALA A 101 -4.19 -3.78 9.56
C ALA A 101 -3.33 -3.74 10.84
N GLU A 102 -3.77 -4.37 11.93
CA GLU A 102 -2.99 -4.49 13.17
C GLU A 102 -1.75 -5.37 12.96
N GLN A 103 -1.88 -6.51 12.29
CA GLN A 103 -0.75 -7.37 11.96
C GLN A 103 0.23 -6.66 11.00
N LEU A 104 -0.28 -5.84 10.08
CA LEU A 104 0.56 -5.00 9.21
C LEU A 104 1.33 -3.98 10.03
N ALA A 105 0.66 -3.38 11.02
CA ALA A 105 1.28 -2.44 11.93
C ALA A 105 2.37 -3.06 12.79
N GLU A 106 2.13 -4.24 13.35
CA GLU A 106 3.12 -4.99 14.13
C GLU A 106 4.34 -5.37 13.29
N HIS A 107 4.15 -5.71 12.02
CA HIS A 107 5.25 -6.02 11.12
C HIS A 107 6.09 -4.78 10.77
N LEU A 108 5.42 -3.68 10.39
CA LEU A 108 6.10 -2.45 9.93
C LEU A 108 6.66 -1.62 11.10
N TYR A 109 6.05 -1.74 12.29
CA TYR A 109 6.46 -1.06 13.52
C TYR A 109 6.43 -2.04 14.70
N PRO A 110 7.37 -2.99 14.77
CA PRO A 110 7.44 -3.90 15.89
C PRO A 110 7.64 -3.10 17.18
N ARG A 111 6.83 -3.41 18.20
CA ARG A 111 7.06 -2.86 19.55
C ARG A 111 8.39 -3.41 20.05
N ALA A 112 9.31 -2.51 20.37
CA ALA A 112 10.61 -2.83 20.96
C ALA A 112 10.46 -3.46 22.36
#